data_AF-A0A524P797-F1
#
_entry.id   AF-A0A524P797-F1
#
_cell.length_a   1.000
_cell.length_b   1.000
_cell.length_c   1.000
_cell.angle_alpha   90.00
_cell.angle_beta   90.00
_cell.angle_gamma   90.00
#
_symmetry.space_group_name_H-M   'P 1'
#
loop_
_entity.id
_entity.type
_entity.pdbx_description
1 polymer ?
#
loop_
_entity_poly.entity_id
_entity_poly.type
_entity_poly.pdbx_seq_one_letter_code
_entity_poly.pdbx_strand_id
1 'polypeptide(L)'
;MIESHDTANDSDAETPWYLPLVGETSSLLAVRRGRVGRFFARRLIRTIEAARIAPKGSAEVSQMLGAAAEALIAGGEAGIFTPNYFFLARRPAQ
;
A
#
# COMPACT_ATOMS: atom_id res chain seq x y z
N MET A 1 -27.40 -15.19 10.90
CA MET A 1 -27.22 -13.72 10.95
C MET A 1 -25.79 -13.44 10.53
N ILE A 2 -25.59 -12.65 9.49
CA ILE A 2 -24.26 -12.17 9.06
C ILE A 2 -24.13 -10.78 9.66
N GLU A 3 -23.12 -10.58 10.50
CA GLU A 3 -22.74 -9.25 10.98
C GLU A 3 -21.67 -8.70 10.05
N SER A 4 -21.82 -7.47 9.56
CA SER A 4 -20.83 -6.84 8.69
C SER A 4 -20.82 -5.33 8.86
N HIS A 5 -19.63 -4.74 8.92
CA HIS A 5 -19.42 -3.30 9.00
C HIS A 5 -18.00 -2.95 8.56
N ASP A 6 -17.77 -1.69 8.21
CA ASP A 6 -16.43 -1.15 7.94
C ASP A 6 -15.79 -0.70 9.26
N THR A 7 -14.69 -1.34 9.65
CA THR A 7 -13.99 -1.03 10.90
C THR A 7 -12.94 0.06 10.75
N ALA A 8 -12.77 0.66 9.57
CA ALA A 8 -11.85 1.79 9.40
C ALA A 8 -12.25 2.99 10.27
N ASN A 9 -13.54 3.24 10.48
CA ASN A 9 -14.03 4.35 11.32
C ASN A 9 -13.90 4.07 12.82
N ASP A 10 -13.84 2.79 13.22
CA ASP A 10 -13.67 2.37 14.62
C ASP A 10 -12.18 2.31 15.03
N SER A 11 -11.28 2.52 14.07
CA SER A 11 -9.83 2.51 14.29
C SER A 11 -9.36 3.80 14.95
N ASP A 12 -8.20 3.75 15.61
CA ASP A 12 -7.58 4.93 16.22
C ASP A 12 -7.34 6.03 15.17
N ALA A 13 -7.90 7.23 15.43
CA ALA A 13 -7.81 8.38 14.54
C ALA A 13 -6.37 8.87 14.36
N GLU A 14 -5.48 8.64 15.33
CA GLU A 14 -4.05 8.97 15.21
C GLU A 14 -3.29 7.96 14.34
N THR A 15 -3.85 6.76 14.14
CA THR A 15 -3.21 5.65 13.43
C THR A 15 -4.09 5.10 12.31
N PRO A 16 -4.40 5.90 11.27
CA PRO A 16 -5.23 5.43 10.16
C PRO A 16 -4.55 4.28 9.42
N TRP A 17 -5.33 3.35 8.87
CA TRP A 17 -4.82 2.12 8.24
C TRP A 17 -3.83 2.36 7.09
N TYR A 18 -3.95 3.50 6.40
CA TYR A 18 -3.06 3.89 5.29
C TYR A 18 -1.75 4.52 5.76
N LEU A 19 -1.60 4.85 7.05
CA LEU A 19 -0.41 5.48 7.62
C LEU A 19 0.89 4.71 7.28
N PRO A 20 0.97 3.37 7.38
CA PRO A 20 2.17 2.63 7.00
C PRO A 20 2.53 2.74 5.50
N LEU A 21 1.53 2.94 4.63
CA LEU A 21 1.71 3.09 3.18
C LEU A 21 2.29 4.47 2.84
N VAL A 22 1.82 5.52 3.53
CA VAL A 22 2.45 6.86 3.50
C VAL A 22 3.88 6.75 4.00
N GLY A 23 4.01 6.03 5.11
CA GLY A 23 5.16 5.65 5.94
C GLY A 23 6.05 6.79 6.44
N GLU A 24 7.08 6.43 7.21
CA GLU A 24 7.86 7.37 8.02
C GLU A 24 8.42 8.58 7.26
N THR A 25 8.08 9.76 7.77
CA THR A 25 8.44 11.11 7.27
C THR A 25 9.80 11.59 7.80
N SER A 26 10.41 10.89 8.77
CA SER A 26 11.51 11.41 9.61
C SER A 26 12.86 10.70 9.44
N SER A 27 13.09 9.98 8.34
CA SER A 27 14.34 9.24 8.09
C SER A 27 14.80 9.41 6.63
N LEU A 28 16.08 9.16 6.34
CA LEU A 28 16.69 9.14 4.99
C LEU A 28 15.87 8.32 3.96
N LEU A 29 14.99 7.43 4.43
CA LEU A 29 13.99 6.68 3.66
C LEU A 29 12.85 7.55 3.08
N ALA A 30 12.59 8.75 3.59
CA ALA A 30 11.63 9.70 3.02
C ALA A 30 12.13 10.27 1.67
N VAL A 31 13.45 10.48 1.53
CA VAL A 31 14.08 10.88 0.25
C VAL A 31 13.86 9.81 -0.83
N ARG A 32 13.85 8.52 -0.45
CA ARG A 32 13.53 7.38 -1.32
C ARG A 32 12.13 7.47 -1.93
N ARG A 33 11.15 8.03 -1.21
CA ARG A 33 9.76 8.19 -1.66
C ARG A 33 9.49 9.45 -2.46
N GLY A 34 10.33 10.47 -2.35
CA GLY A 34 10.25 11.68 -3.17
C GLY A 34 10.43 11.40 -4.66
N ARG A 35 10.04 12.35 -5.53
CA ARG A 35 10.16 12.23 -7.00
C ARG A 35 11.56 11.81 -7.44
N VAL A 36 12.59 12.34 -6.78
CA VAL A 36 14.00 12.06 -7.03
C VAL A 36 14.38 10.65 -6.57
N GLY A 37 14.05 10.24 -5.34
CA GLY A 37 14.33 8.89 -4.86
C GLY A 37 13.64 7.79 -5.67
N ARG A 38 12.38 8.03 -6.09
CA ARG A 38 11.66 7.12 -6.99
C ARG A 38 12.32 7.02 -8.36
N PHE A 39 12.86 8.12 -8.88
CA PHE A 39 13.62 8.11 -10.12
C PHE A 39 14.87 7.25 -10.00
N PHE A 40 15.67 7.44 -8.95
CA PHE A 40 16.86 6.62 -8.70
C PHE A 40 16.53 5.14 -8.46
N ALA A 41 15.51 4.84 -7.65
CA ALA A 41 15.08 3.47 -7.38
C ALA A 41 14.62 2.76 -8.67
N ARG A 42 13.83 3.43 -9.52
CA ARG A 42 13.42 2.89 -10.83
C ARG A 42 14.61 2.65 -11.73
N ARG A 43 15.58 3.58 -11.76
CA ARG A 43 16.79 3.44 -12.58
C ARG A 43 17.63 2.26 -12.09
N LEU A 44 17.80 2.11 -10.78
CA LEU A 44 18.51 1.00 -10.16
C LEU A 44 17.85 -0.34 -10.50
N ILE A 45 16.53 -0.47 -10.30
CA ILE A 45 15.78 -1.71 -10.58
C ILE A 45 15.90 -2.09 -12.07
N ARG A 46 15.79 -1.12 -12.98
CA ARG A 46 16.02 -1.36 -14.41
C ARG A 46 17.45 -1.81 -14.71
N THR A 47 18.45 -1.24 -14.04
CA THR A 47 19.86 -1.62 -14.24
C THR A 47 20.13 -3.04 -13.76
N ILE A 48 19.64 -3.43 -12.58
CA ILE A 48 19.84 -4.80 -12.05
C ILE A 48 19.04 -5.84 -12.85
N GLU A 49 17.87 -5.47 -13.39
CA GLU A 49 17.10 -6.32 -14.31
C GLU A 49 17.84 -6.50 -15.64
N ALA A 50 18.40 -5.42 -16.20
CA ALA A 50 19.22 -5.49 -17.43
C ALA A 50 20.50 -6.33 -17.22
N ALA A 51 21.11 -6.25 -16.03
CA ALA A 51 22.22 -7.10 -15.62
C ALA A 51 21.82 -8.56 -15.34
N ARG A 52 20.54 -8.93 -15.48
CA ARG A 52 19.95 -10.25 -15.16
C ARG A 52 20.12 -10.68 -13.70
N ILE A 53 20.33 -9.72 -12.79
CA ILE A 53 20.36 -9.96 -11.34
C ILE A 53 18.93 -10.04 -10.81
N ALA A 54 18.05 -9.15 -11.29
CA ALA A 54 16.63 -9.19 -10.99
C ALA A 54 15.83 -9.94 -12.09
N PRO A 55 14.73 -10.63 -11.74
CA PRO A 55 13.85 -11.26 -12.71
C PRO A 55 13.31 -10.25 -13.74
N LYS A 56 13.09 -10.71 -14.98
CA LYS A 56 12.39 -9.92 -16.01
C LYS A 56 11.01 -9.47 -15.51
N GLY A 57 10.66 -8.21 -15.74
CA GLY A 57 9.41 -7.59 -15.28
C GLY A 57 9.50 -6.97 -13.88
N SER A 58 10.63 -7.07 -13.18
CA SER A 58 10.79 -6.52 -11.82
C SER A 58 10.56 -5.01 -11.77
N ALA A 59 11.03 -4.26 -12.78
CA ALA A 59 10.79 -2.82 -12.87
C ALA A 59 9.31 -2.48 -13.05
N GLU A 60 8.59 -3.26 -13.83
CA GLU A 60 7.16 -3.07 -14.11
C GLU A 60 6.31 -3.37 -12.87
N VAL A 61 6.55 -4.50 -12.20
CA VAL A 61 5.88 -4.86 -10.94
C VAL A 61 6.12 -3.79 -9.88
N SER A 62 7.35 -3.29 -9.75
CA SER A 62 7.66 -2.22 -8.80
C SER A 62 6.90 -0.92 -9.11
N GLN A 63 6.73 -0.58 -10.38
CA GLN A 63 5.94 0.59 -10.79
C GLN A 63 4.45 0.39 -10.50
N MET A 64 3.90 -0.78 -10.82
CA MET A 64 2.51 -1.14 -10.54
C MET A 64 2.19 -1.08 -9.05
N LEU A 65 3.03 -1.69 -8.20
CA LEU A 65 2.86 -1.67 -6.74
C LEU A 65 2.95 -0.25 -6.18
N GLY A 66 3.85 0.58 -6.71
CA GLY A 66 3.96 1.98 -6.32
C GLY A 66 2.68 2.78 -6.63
N ALA A 67 2.14 2.62 -7.85
CA ALA A 67 0.90 3.27 -8.24
C ALA A 67 -0.31 2.76 -7.43
N ALA A 68 -0.37 1.47 -7.15
CA ALA A 68 -1.40 0.89 -6.30
C ALA A 68 -1.34 1.45 -4.86
N ALA A 69 -0.15 1.56 -4.28
CA ALA A 69 0.02 2.17 -2.95
C ALA A 69 -0.45 3.63 -2.92
N GLU A 70 -0.10 4.44 -3.92
CA GLU A 70 -0.57 5.83 -4.04
C GLU A 70 -2.10 5.90 -4.16
N ALA A 71 -2.72 5.00 -4.95
CA ALA A 71 -4.18 4.94 -5.09
C ALA A 71 -4.88 4.50 -3.79
N LEU A 72 -4.30 3.54 -3.05
CA LEU A 72 -4.84 3.07 -1.76
C LEU A 72 -4.80 4.18 -0.71
N ILE A 73 -3.70 4.92 -0.61
CA ILE A 73 -3.59 6.07 0.29
C ILE A 73 -4.66 7.11 -0.04
N ALA A 74 -4.77 7.51 -1.31
CA ALA A 74 -5.76 8.49 -1.73
C ALA A 74 -7.21 8.01 -1.48
N GLY A 75 -7.49 6.72 -1.68
CA GLY A 75 -8.79 6.12 -1.39
C GLY A 75 -9.12 6.10 0.10
N GLY A 76 -8.12 5.83 0.95
CA GLY A 76 -8.25 5.90 2.41
C GLY A 76 -8.45 7.33 2.93
N GLU A 77 -7.65 8.28 2.46
CA GLU A 77 -7.76 9.71 2.82
C GLU A 77 -9.11 10.32 2.40
N ALA A 78 -9.64 9.91 1.23
CA ALA A 78 -10.94 10.34 0.75
C ALA A 78 -12.12 9.60 1.41
N GLY A 79 -11.86 8.57 2.22
CA GLY A 79 -12.91 7.75 2.85
C GLY A 79 -13.75 6.93 1.87
N ILE A 80 -13.26 6.72 0.65
CA ILE A 80 -13.98 5.97 -0.41
C ILE A 80 -13.52 4.52 -0.53
N PHE A 81 -12.41 4.17 0.15
CA PHE A 81 -11.86 2.83 0.16
C PHE A 81 -11.35 2.45 1.55
N THR A 82 -11.63 1.21 1.93
CA THR A 82 -11.17 0.59 3.18
C THR A 82 -10.80 -0.87 2.92
N PRO A 83 -9.63 -1.34 3.36
CA PRO A 83 -9.34 -2.78 3.39
C PRO A 83 -9.97 -3.47 4.62
N ASN A 84 -10.53 -2.71 5.56
CA ASN A 84 -10.98 -3.17 6.87
C ASN A 84 -12.47 -3.53 6.87
N TYR A 85 -12.94 -4.24 5.85
CA TYR A 85 -14.32 -4.72 5.82
C TYR A 85 -14.47 -5.98 6.69
N PHE A 86 -15.19 -5.86 7.80
CA PHE A 86 -15.46 -6.98 8.69
C PHE A 86 -16.74 -7.71 8.26
N PHE A 87 -16.69 -9.04 8.26
CA PHE A 87 -17.88 -9.87 8.17
C PHE A 87 -17.74 -11.11 9.06
N LEU A 88 -18.81 -11.45 9.77
CA LEU A 88 -18.92 -12.64 10.60
C LEU A 88 -20.11 -13.47 10.13
N ALA A 89 -19.84 -14.65 9.60
CA ALA A 89 -20.86 -15.63 9.27
C ALA A 89 -20.84 -16.77 10.29
N ARG A 90 -22.00 -17.04 10.91
CA ARG A 90 -22.18 -18.24 11.74
C ARG A 90 -22.70 -19.38 10.88
N ARG A 91 -22.05 -20.54 10.97
CA ARG A 91 -22.57 -21.78 10.40
C ARG A 91 -23.95 -22.07 11.03
N PRO A 92 -24.97 -22.43 10.25
CA PRO A 92 -26.25 -22.86 10.82
C PRO A 92 -26.03 -24.09 11.72
N ALA A 93 -26.70 -24.11 12.88
CA ALA A 93 -26.71 -25.30 13.73
C ALA A 93 -27.27 -26.47 12.90
N GLN A 94 -26.61 -27.62 12.96
CA GLN A 94 -27.18 -28.87 12.43
C GLN A 94 -28.47 -29.20 13.17
#